data_AF-A0A7L2W2Z5-F1
#
_entry.id   AF-A0A7L2W2Z5-F1
#
_cell.length_a   1.000
_cell.length_b   1.000
_cell.length_c   1.000
_cell.angle_alpha   90.00
_cell.angle_beta   90.00
_cell.angle_gamma   90.00
#
_symmetry.space_group_name_H-M   'P 1'
#
loop_
_entity.id
_entity.type
_entity.pdbx_description
1 polymer ?
#
loop_
_entity_poly.entity_id
_entity_poly.type
_entity_poly.pdbx_seq_one_letter_code
_entity_poly.pdbx_strand_id
1 'polypeptide(L)'
;MEPLSFQEYICSLDPATLPRILRICSGVYFQGSVYEISGNECCLSTGDLLKVMAVALQKVVCEDTETGQTTELPPTFKGELGCPAPACTPWVPSSPGRPSQPPWAQPHCPTGIFQPAPAQGPYQTLRGHFLEGGRQQGLTLHQALGRWDRQLQPVLCPAVGPHALLLHPVYEVHAAMHLRRDVVKIPSTLEVDVEDVTEESQHIRFARPLLLSEVLGMEDALPAQAEILEGPAGPAVFKSAWVPRLQRGQQLRLHGHSRAWRVLASAPGSSRHFLLSGAYQGRFRLRPRQFMGVQELAAGLQPGQRLRVVVTQDCEGRGDEVPPLGVGDRLEPRGLQGNGPSTRLLCHRHGEEEEEEEEGKELLLPLDLGGSFVEETCDNKKYGLAELLERQALPCEVRVVAPDPGLERDALVALPALRLEARLNQPFLVGSFCEEPEEGFEIPP
;
A
#
# COMPACT_ATOMS: atom_id res chain seq x y z
N MET A 1 -31.68 -17.40 4.46
CA MET A 1 -31.61 -17.77 5.90
C MET A 1 -32.12 -16.58 6.71
N GLU A 2 -32.43 -16.73 8.00
CA GLU A 2 -32.66 -15.55 8.84
C GLU A 2 -31.33 -14.81 9.06
N PRO A 3 -31.32 -13.46 9.07
CA PRO A 3 -30.12 -12.69 9.35
C PRO A 3 -29.65 -12.97 10.79
N LEU A 4 -28.34 -13.17 10.96
CA LEU A 4 -27.69 -13.39 12.24
C LEU A 4 -26.79 -12.21 12.56
N SER A 5 -26.55 -11.92 13.85
CA SER A 5 -25.51 -10.95 14.18
C SER A 5 -24.15 -11.44 13.65
N PHE A 6 -23.30 -10.51 13.24
CA PHE A 6 -21.98 -10.84 12.70
C PHE A 6 -21.14 -11.66 13.68
N GLN A 7 -21.23 -11.34 14.98
CA GLN A 7 -20.54 -12.07 16.02
C GLN A 7 -21.02 -13.52 16.13
N GLU A 8 -22.34 -13.75 16.15
CA GLU A 8 -22.90 -15.11 16.24
C GLU A 8 -22.56 -15.96 15.01
N TYR A 9 -22.63 -15.36 13.82
CA TYR A 9 -22.24 -16.05 12.58
C TYR A 9 -20.76 -16.47 12.63
N ILE A 10 -19.86 -15.54 12.94
CA ILE A 10 -18.41 -15.83 12.97
C ILE A 10 -18.05 -16.84 14.07
N CYS A 11 -18.70 -16.79 15.24
CA CYS A 11 -18.47 -17.75 16.32
C CYS A 11 -18.94 -19.18 15.98
N SER A 12 -19.92 -19.33 15.08
CA SER A 12 -20.45 -20.63 14.66
C SER A 12 -19.88 -21.14 13.33
N LEU A 13 -19.12 -20.29 12.63
CA LEU A 13 -18.49 -20.60 11.36
C LEU A 13 -17.33 -21.60 11.52
N ASP A 14 -17.36 -22.69 10.76
CA ASP A 14 -16.21 -23.58 10.61
C ASP A 14 -15.18 -22.96 9.65
N PRO A 15 -13.94 -22.65 10.11
CA PRO A 15 -12.89 -22.08 9.26
C PRO A 15 -12.53 -22.93 8.04
N ALA A 16 -12.75 -24.25 8.08
CA ALA A 16 -12.49 -25.13 6.94
C ALA A 16 -13.43 -24.88 5.76
N THR A 17 -14.56 -24.19 5.99
CA THR A 17 -15.55 -23.88 4.96
C THR A 17 -15.30 -22.55 4.23
N LEU A 18 -14.23 -21.84 4.59
CA LEU A 18 -13.84 -20.61 3.92
C LEU A 18 -13.30 -20.88 2.49
N PRO A 19 -13.52 -19.95 1.54
CA PRO A 19 -14.14 -18.63 1.71
C PRO A 19 -15.68 -18.66 1.69
N ARG A 20 -16.31 -17.73 2.43
CA ARG A 20 -17.77 -17.51 2.47
C ARG A 20 -18.15 -16.11 2.00
N ILE A 21 -19.33 -15.94 1.40
CA ILE A 21 -19.86 -14.64 0.97
C ILE A 21 -21.03 -14.25 1.86
N LEU A 22 -20.88 -13.13 2.56
CA LEU A 22 -21.89 -12.59 3.45
C LEU A 22 -22.50 -11.32 2.86
N ARG A 23 -23.81 -11.14 3.02
CA ARG A 23 -24.52 -9.91 2.71
C ARG A 23 -24.83 -9.16 4.00
N ILE A 24 -24.54 -7.87 4.03
CA ILE A 24 -24.95 -6.99 5.13
C ILE A 24 -26.46 -6.73 5.02
N CYS A 25 -27.21 -7.09 6.06
CA CYS A 25 -28.66 -6.94 6.11
C CYS A 25 -29.08 -5.66 6.85
N SER A 26 -28.46 -5.42 8.01
CA SER A 26 -28.74 -4.27 8.87
C SER A 26 -27.52 -3.99 9.74
N GLY A 27 -27.51 -2.83 10.39
CA GLY A 27 -26.48 -2.49 11.36
C GLY A 27 -26.55 -1.03 11.73
N VAL A 28 -26.19 -0.73 12.97
CA VAL A 28 -26.04 0.65 13.45
C VAL A 28 -24.59 0.79 13.85
N TYR A 29 -23.80 1.39 12.99
CA TYR A 29 -22.43 1.78 13.29
C TYR A 29 -22.27 3.23 12.87
N PHE A 30 -21.49 4.01 13.63
CA PHE A 30 -21.37 5.43 13.34
C PHE A 30 -20.62 5.61 12.02
N GLN A 31 -21.20 6.33 11.06
CA GLN A 31 -20.51 6.74 9.85
C GLN A 31 -19.37 7.69 10.27
N GLY A 32 -18.17 7.14 10.36
CA GLY A 32 -16.98 7.81 10.91
C GLY A 32 -16.44 7.27 12.23
N SER A 33 -17.00 6.22 12.83
CA SER A 33 -16.33 5.42 13.88
C SER A 33 -15.47 4.29 13.31
N VAL A 34 -15.55 4.07 11.99
CA VAL A 34 -14.94 2.96 11.24
C VAL A 34 -13.79 3.47 10.34
N TYR A 35 -13.06 4.48 10.80
CA TYR A 35 -11.86 5.00 10.12
C TYR A 35 -10.63 4.11 10.37
N GLU A 36 -10.62 3.28 11.41
CA GLU A 36 -9.50 2.41 11.75
C GLU A 36 -9.92 0.95 11.86
N ILE A 37 -10.55 0.38 10.81
CA ILE A 37 -10.46 -1.07 10.66
C ILE A 37 -9.03 -1.40 10.27
N SER A 38 -8.17 -1.55 11.28
CA SER A 38 -6.72 -1.78 11.11
C SER A 38 -6.04 -0.77 10.18
N GLY A 39 -6.42 0.52 10.26
CA GLY A 39 -5.83 1.61 9.46
C GLY A 39 -6.45 1.85 8.08
N ASN A 40 -7.57 1.19 7.75
CA ASN A 40 -8.28 1.38 6.48
C ASN A 40 -9.71 1.89 6.71
N GLU A 41 -10.05 3.04 6.11
CA GLU A 41 -11.39 3.65 6.21
C GLU A 41 -12.43 2.78 5.48
N CYS A 42 -13.56 2.42 6.09
CA CYS A 42 -14.61 1.69 5.39
C CYS A 42 -16.04 1.98 5.82
N CYS A 43 -16.96 1.94 4.86
CA CYS A 43 -18.40 1.99 5.07
C CYS A 43 -19.02 0.67 4.60
N LEU A 44 -19.96 0.11 5.37
CA LEU A 44 -20.65 -1.15 5.09
C LEU A 44 -22.17 -0.93 5.01
N SER A 45 -22.65 -0.60 3.83
CA SER A 45 -24.08 -0.32 3.62
C SER A 45 -24.90 -1.61 3.56
N THR A 46 -26.20 -1.53 3.91
CA THR A 46 -27.13 -2.63 3.67
C THR A 46 -27.10 -3.04 2.19
N GLY A 47 -26.91 -4.34 1.95
CA GLY A 47 -26.75 -4.93 0.63
C GLY A 47 -25.30 -5.18 0.21
N ASP A 48 -24.32 -4.62 0.92
CA ASP A 48 -22.90 -4.86 0.63
C ASP A 48 -22.53 -6.33 0.82
N LEU A 49 -21.59 -6.79 -0.01
CA LEU A 49 -21.10 -8.17 0.00
C LEU A 49 -19.67 -8.24 0.52
N LEU A 50 -19.45 -9.15 1.46
CA LEU A 50 -18.18 -9.43 2.10
C LEU A 50 -17.76 -10.87 1.79
N LYS A 51 -16.62 -11.05 1.12
CA LYS A 51 -16.02 -12.38 0.98
C LYS A 51 -15.06 -12.63 2.13
N VAL A 52 -15.50 -13.38 3.13
CA VAL A 52 -14.66 -13.81 4.24
C VAL A 52 -13.65 -14.83 3.73
N MET A 53 -12.37 -14.53 3.88
CA MET A 53 -11.25 -15.35 3.43
C MET A 53 -10.54 -16.07 4.57
N ALA A 54 -10.45 -15.42 5.74
CA ALA A 54 -9.85 -15.98 6.94
C ALA A 54 -10.49 -15.37 8.19
N VAL A 55 -10.40 -16.09 9.31
CA VAL A 55 -10.83 -15.65 10.63
C VAL A 55 -9.73 -16.03 11.63
N ALA A 56 -9.34 -15.09 12.49
CA ALA A 56 -8.31 -15.31 13.51
C ALA A 56 -8.81 -14.84 14.88
N LEU A 57 -8.57 -15.62 15.94
CA LEU A 57 -8.91 -15.20 17.31
C LEU A 57 -8.00 -14.04 17.71
N GLN A 58 -8.58 -12.88 18.00
CA GLN A 58 -7.84 -11.68 18.38
C GLN A 58 -7.69 -11.58 19.90
N LYS A 59 -8.77 -11.78 20.64
CA LYS A 59 -8.81 -11.78 22.11
C LYS A 59 -10.05 -12.50 22.62
N VAL A 60 -10.09 -12.78 23.93
CA VAL A 60 -11.28 -13.29 24.61
C VAL A 60 -11.62 -12.36 25.76
N VAL A 61 -12.82 -11.81 25.77
CA VAL A 61 -13.32 -10.99 26.87
C VAL A 61 -14.02 -11.89 27.88
N CYS A 62 -13.52 -11.94 29.10
CA CYS A 62 -14.09 -12.74 30.18
C CYS A 62 -14.94 -11.84 31.07
N GLU A 63 -16.23 -12.14 31.18
CA GLU A 63 -17.17 -11.44 32.05
C GLU A 63 -17.44 -12.27 33.30
N ASP A 64 -17.17 -11.69 34.48
CA ASP A 64 -17.46 -12.33 35.76
C ASP A 64 -18.97 -12.34 36.02
N THR A 65 -19.54 -13.53 36.24
CA THR A 65 -21.00 -13.69 36.39
C THR A 65 -21.58 -13.07 37.65
N GLU A 66 -20.76 -12.80 38.68
CA GLU A 66 -21.22 -12.22 39.94
C GLU A 66 -21.04 -10.69 39.96
N THR A 67 -19.93 -10.20 39.38
CA THR A 67 -19.57 -8.77 39.45
C THR A 67 -19.83 -7.99 38.16
N GLY A 68 -20.02 -8.68 37.03
CA GLY A 68 -20.11 -8.07 35.70
C GLY A 68 -18.81 -7.43 35.22
N GLN A 69 -17.69 -7.61 35.94
CA GLN A 69 -16.41 -7.07 35.52
C GLN A 69 -15.86 -7.86 34.33
N THR A 70 -15.35 -7.14 33.34
CA THR A 70 -14.76 -7.73 32.14
C THR A 70 -13.24 -7.66 32.18
N THR A 71 -12.59 -8.74 31.76
CA THR A 71 -11.13 -8.85 31.66
C THR A 71 -10.73 -9.42 30.31
N GLU A 72 -9.66 -8.91 29.69
CA GLU A 72 -9.23 -9.35 28.37
C GLU A 72 -8.12 -10.39 28.46
N LEU A 73 -8.29 -11.52 27.78
CA LEU A 73 -7.29 -12.57 27.64
C LEU A 73 -6.70 -12.58 26.23
N PRO A 74 -5.37 -12.66 26.09
CA PRO A 74 -4.73 -12.82 24.80
C PRO A 74 -4.99 -14.25 24.25
N PRO A 75 -4.93 -14.44 22.93
CA PRO A 75 -5.15 -15.75 22.31
C PRO A 75 -4.08 -16.78 22.70
N THR A 76 -2.90 -16.33 23.13
CA THR A 76 -1.79 -17.16 23.60
C THR A 76 -1.87 -17.53 25.08
N PHE A 77 -2.97 -17.22 25.75
CA PHE A 77 -3.17 -17.51 27.17
C PHE A 77 -3.07 -19.02 27.46
N LYS A 78 -2.24 -19.38 28.44
CA LYS A 78 -1.93 -20.77 28.81
C LYS A 78 -2.65 -21.25 30.08
N GLY A 79 -3.62 -20.50 30.59
CA GLY A 79 -4.36 -20.92 31.78
C GLY A 79 -5.33 -22.08 31.50
N GLU A 80 -5.52 -22.92 32.50
CA GLU A 80 -6.46 -24.03 32.48
C GLU A 80 -7.87 -23.54 32.85
N LEU A 81 -8.85 -23.93 32.03
CA LEU A 81 -10.25 -23.60 32.18
C LEU A 81 -11.03 -24.84 32.67
N GLY A 82 -11.75 -24.72 33.78
CA GLY A 82 -12.56 -25.79 34.37
C GLY A 82 -14.06 -25.59 34.16
N CYS A 83 -14.83 -26.67 34.15
CA CYS A 83 -16.29 -26.56 34.15
C CYS A 83 -16.78 -26.33 35.60
N PRO A 84 -17.65 -25.33 35.86
CA PRO A 84 -18.27 -25.17 37.16
C PRO A 84 -19.04 -26.45 37.50
N ALA A 85 -18.74 -27.04 38.66
CA ALA A 85 -19.48 -28.20 39.14
C ALA A 85 -20.93 -27.78 39.42
N PRO A 86 -21.94 -28.61 39.09
CA PRO A 86 -23.30 -28.32 39.50
C PRO A 86 -23.35 -28.30 41.03
N ALA A 87 -23.89 -27.22 41.61
CA ALA A 87 -23.94 -27.02 43.05
C ALA A 87 -24.65 -28.20 43.76
N CYS A 88 -23.89 -29.02 44.50
CA CYS A 88 -24.48 -29.96 45.45
C CYS A 88 -25.01 -29.17 46.65
N THR A 89 -26.34 -29.09 46.79
CA THR A 89 -26.95 -28.67 48.05
C THR A 89 -26.66 -29.73 49.14
N PRO A 90 -26.21 -29.34 50.35
CA PRO A 90 -26.01 -30.30 51.43
C PRO A 90 -27.37 -30.77 51.96
N TRP A 91 -27.67 -32.05 51.75
CA TRP A 91 -28.79 -32.72 52.41
C TRP A 91 -28.50 -32.85 53.92
N VAL A 92 -29.31 -32.20 54.75
CA VAL A 92 -29.33 -32.41 56.21
C VAL A 92 -30.34 -33.54 56.51
N PRO A 93 -29.96 -34.66 57.15
CA PRO A 93 -30.90 -35.71 57.49
C PRO A 93 -31.55 -35.42 58.86
N SER A 94 -32.84 -35.07 58.86
CA SER A 94 -33.65 -35.01 60.09
C SER A 94 -34.73 -36.10 60.06
N SER A 95 -34.56 -37.09 60.92
CA SER A 95 -35.45 -38.24 61.16
C SER A 95 -36.84 -37.83 61.70
N PRO A 96 -37.87 -38.70 61.59
CA PRO A 96 -39.27 -38.28 61.55
C PRO A 96 -39.97 -38.24 62.92
N GLY A 97 -40.65 -37.12 63.20
CA GLY A 97 -41.66 -37.00 64.27
C GLY A 97 -43.07 -37.30 63.73
N ARG A 98 -43.75 -38.25 64.38
CA ARG A 98 -45.04 -38.85 64.00
C ARG A 98 -46.23 -37.88 64.13
N PRO A 99 -47.25 -37.93 63.23
CA PRO A 99 -48.48 -37.15 63.35
C PRO A 99 -49.50 -37.79 64.32
N SER A 100 -50.29 -36.96 64.98
CA SER A 100 -51.38 -37.34 65.89
C SER A 100 -52.73 -37.35 65.17
N GLN A 101 -53.42 -38.50 65.11
CA GLN A 101 -54.89 -38.61 65.09
C GLN A 101 -55.35 -39.93 65.75
N PRO A 102 -56.39 -39.94 66.60
CA PRO A 102 -57.03 -41.14 67.15
C PRO A 102 -58.44 -41.34 66.54
N PRO A 103 -59.29 -42.27 67.03
CA PRO A 103 -59.08 -43.70 67.35
C PRO A 103 -60.25 -44.59 66.86
N TRP A 104 -60.06 -45.82 66.35
CA TRP A 104 -60.81 -47.02 66.79
C TRP A 104 -60.51 -48.30 65.95
N ALA A 105 -60.41 -49.41 66.68
CA ALA A 105 -60.53 -50.85 66.35
C ALA A 105 -59.54 -51.56 65.40
N GLN A 106 -58.76 -52.48 66.00
CA GLN A 106 -58.19 -53.71 65.42
C GLN A 106 -59.30 -54.81 65.36
N PRO A 107 -59.04 -56.11 65.01
CA PRO A 107 -57.87 -56.77 64.40
C PRO A 107 -58.23 -57.74 63.22
N HIS A 108 -57.20 -58.45 62.73
CA HIS A 108 -57.19 -59.80 62.11
C HIS A 108 -56.70 -59.90 60.64
N CYS A 109 -55.49 -60.46 60.50
CA CYS A 109 -54.96 -61.17 59.31
C CYS A 109 -55.69 -62.54 59.14
N PRO A 110 -55.50 -63.36 58.05
CA PRO A 110 -54.39 -63.37 57.08
C PRO A 110 -54.74 -63.74 55.59
N THR A 111 -53.68 -63.85 54.77
CA THR A 111 -53.50 -64.68 53.55
C THR A 111 -54.03 -64.23 52.17
N GLY A 112 -53.14 -64.28 51.16
CA GLY A 112 -53.43 -64.22 49.71
C GLY A 112 -52.95 -62.91 49.05
N ILE A 113 -51.76 -62.83 48.43
CA ILE A 113 -51.42 -63.20 47.05
C ILE A 113 -52.23 -62.40 45.98
N PHE A 114 -51.51 -61.41 45.39
CA PHE A 114 -51.67 -60.70 44.09
C PHE A 114 -52.66 -59.52 43.87
N GLN A 115 -52.08 -58.48 43.23
CA GLN A 115 -52.61 -57.38 42.39
C GLN A 115 -53.26 -56.14 43.05
N PRO A 116 -53.17 -54.92 42.47
CA PRO A 116 -53.11 -54.61 41.02
C PRO A 116 -52.02 -53.62 40.56
N ALA A 117 -51.76 -53.59 39.26
CA ALA A 117 -51.21 -52.41 38.59
C ALA A 117 -51.94 -52.19 37.27
N PRO A 118 -52.60 -51.04 37.06
CA PRO A 118 -52.90 -50.55 35.73
C PRO A 118 -52.02 -49.35 35.36
N ALA A 119 -51.50 -49.48 34.14
CA ALA A 119 -50.91 -48.53 33.21
C ALA A 119 -51.16 -47.02 33.43
N GLN A 120 -50.16 -46.19 33.13
CA GLN A 120 -50.01 -45.54 31.81
C GLN A 120 -48.81 -44.57 31.81
N GLY A 121 -48.12 -44.48 30.67
CA GLY A 121 -47.38 -43.28 30.28
C GLY A 121 -45.86 -43.46 30.08
N PRO A 122 -45.26 -42.76 29.10
CA PRO A 122 -44.22 -43.33 28.25
C PRO A 122 -42.84 -42.68 28.48
N TYR A 123 -41.85 -43.25 27.79
CA TYR A 123 -40.48 -42.80 27.59
C TYR A 123 -39.46 -43.23 28.66
N GLN A 124 -38.80 -44.34 28.32
CA GLN A 124 -37.56 -44.80 28.90
C GLN A 124 -36.53 -43.68 28.85
N THR A 125 -36.21 -43.16 30.03
CA THR A 125 -34.99 -42.43 30.32
C THR A 125 -33.81 -43.29 29.87
N LEU A 126 -33.06 -42.80 28.88
CA LEU A 126 -31.75 -43.33 28.58
C LEU A 126 -30.93 -43.28 29.87
N ARG A 127 -30.53 -44.46 30.32
CA ARG A 127 -29.65 -44.69 31.45
C ARG A 127 -28.30 -44.07 31.10
N GLY A 128 -28.13 -42.79 31.38
CA GLY A 128 -26.84 -42.12 31.39
C GLY A 128 -26.00 -42.75 32.49
N HIS A 129 -24.98 -43.47 32.09
CA HIS A 129 -23.99 -44.07 32.97
C HIS A 129 -23.42 -43.01 33.90
N PHE A 130 -23.50 -43.25 35.21
CA PHE A 130 -22.67 -42.58 36.20
C PHE A 130 -21.21 -42.87 35.82
N LEU A 131 -20.50 -41.85 35.33
CA LEU A 131 -19.04 -41.84 35.35
C LEU A 131 -18.63 -41.29 36.72
N GLU A 132 -18.24 -42.21 37.58
CA GLU A 132 -17.44 -41.91 38.77
C GLU A 132 -16.24 -41.04 38.38
N GLY A 133 -16.03 -39.96 39.14
CA GLY A 133 -14.71 -39.42 39.47
C GLY A 133 -13.73 -39.19 38.32
N GLY A 134 -14.09 -38.40 37.31
CA GLY A 134 -13.10 -37.84 36.39
C GLY A 134 -12.45 -36.60 37.01
N ARG A 135 -11.15 -36.65 37.32
CA ARG A 135 -10.33 -35.43 37.51
C ARG A 135 -10.63 -34.50 36.34
N GLN A 136 -11.17 -33.30 36.61
CA GLN A 136 -11.39 -32.33 35.54
C GLN A 136 -10.03 -32.02 34.91
N GLN A 137 -9.80 -32.52 33.70
CA GLN A 137 -8.67 -32.08 32.89
C GLN A 137 -8.97 -30.64 32.50
N GLY A 138 -8.13 -29.71 32.93
CA GLY A 138 -8.23 -28.32 32.53
C GLY A 138 -8.26 -28.22 31.00
N LEU A 139 -9.24 -27.49 30.47
CA LEU A 139 -9.33 -27.19 29.05
C LEU A 139 -8.40 -26.02 28.73
N THR A 140 -7.73 -26.07 27.59
CA THR A 140 -7.06 -24.89 27.03
C THR A 140 -8.10 -23.89 26.50
N LEU A 141 -7.73 -22.62 26.38
CA LEU A 141 -8.62 -21.57 25.83
C LEU A 141 -9.25 -21.97 24.49
N HIS A 142 -8.45 -22.51 23.56
CA HIS A 142 -8.95 -23.00 22.27
C HIS A 142 -9.92 -24.18 22.38
N GLN A 143 -9.71 -25.09 23.33
CA GLN A 143 -10.62 -26.22 23.56
C GLN A 143 -11.93 -25.79 24.21
N ALA A 144 -11.89 -24.80 25.11
CA ALA A 144 -13.09 -24.22 25.70
C ALA A 144 -13.92 -23.47 24.65
N LEU A 145 -13.27 -22.70 23.76
CA LEU A 145 -13.92 -22.02 22.64
C LEU A 145 -14.45 -23.00 21.57
N GLY A 146 -13.77 -24.11 21.31
CA GLY A 146 -14.21 -25.12 20.34
C GLY A 146 -15.48 -25.88 20.75
N ARG A 147 -15.95 -25.73 21.99
CA ARG A 147 -17.23 -26.29 22.49
C ARG A 147 -18.39 -25.30 22.38
N TRP A 148 -18.19 -24.16 21.72
CA TRP A 148 -19.18 -23.11 21.55
C TRP A 148 -20.31 -23.52 20.59
N ASP A 149 -21.27 -24.30 21.08
CA ASP A 149 -22.42 -24.77 20.28
C ASP A 149 -23.70 -23.98 20.61
N ARG A 150 -23.65 -22.64 20.45
CA ARG A 150 -24.77 -21.69 20.59
C ARG A 150 -25.19 -21.29 22.01
N GLN A 151 -24.56 -21.79 23.08
CA GLN A 151 -24.78 -21.29 24.45
C GLN A 151 -23.46 -20.99 25.15
N LEU A 152 -23.35 -19.75 25.65
CA LEU A 152 -22.31 -19.28 26.57
C LEU A 152 -22.31 -20.18 27.82
N GLN A 153 -21.38 -21.13 27.91
CA GLN A 153 -21.20 -21.92 29.13
C GLN A 153 -20.26 -21.18 30.08
N PRO A 154 -20.65 -20.97 31.36
CA PRO A 154 -19.76 -20.39 32.35
C PRO A 154 -18.57 -21.31 32.60
N VAL A 155 -17.38 -20.74 32.76
CA VAL A 155 -16.12 -21.46 32.92
C VAL A 155 -15.34 -20.91 34.12
N LEU A 156 -14.67 -21.77 34.87
CA LEU A 156 -13.81 -21.37 35.98
C LEU A 156 -12.38 -21.17 35.48
N CYS A 157 -11.80 -20.00 35.75
CA CYS A 157 -10.40 -19.70 35.46
C CYS A 157 -9.70 -19.17 36.72
N PRO A 158 -9.02 -20.03 37.50
CA PRO A 158 -8.37 -19.61 38.75
C PRO A 158 -7.32 -18.51 38.58
N ALA A 159 -6.79 -18.32 37.37
CA ALA A 159 -5.83 -17.27 37.03
C ALA A 159 -6.48 -15.88 36.85
N VAL A 160 -7.79 -15.81 36.64
CA VAL A 160 -8.55 -14.56 36.43
C VAL A 160 -9.39 -14.24 37.67
N GLY A 161 -10.01 -15.24 38.29
CA GLY A 161 -10.81 -15.04 39.49
C GLY A 161 -11.44 -16.33 40.03
N PRO A 162 -12.04 -16.29 41.22
CA PRO A 162 -12.68 -17.45 41.83
C PRO A 162 -14.08 -17.73 41.30
N HIS A 163 -14.73 -16.76 40.64
CA HIS A 163 -16.09 -16.88 40.14
C HIS A 163 -16.14 -17.49 38.73
N ALA A 164 -17.34 -17.88 38.32
CA ALA A 164 -17.57 -18.33 36.95
C ALA A 164 -17.47 -17.15 35.97
N LEU A 165 -16.88 -17.42 34.81
CA LEU A 165 -16.63 -16.44 33.76
C LEU A 165 -17.38 -16.83 32.49
N LEU A 166 -18.03 -15.87 31.85
CA LEU A 166 -18.53 -15.99 30.49
C LEU A 166 -17.42 -15.55 29.54
N LEU A 167 -17.03 -16.44 28.63
CA LEU A 167 -16.02 -16.12 27.62
C LEU A 167 -16.72 -15.51 26.42
N HIS A 168 -16.27 -14.38 25.93
CA HIS A 168 -16.77 -13.74 24.71
C HIS A 168 -15.60 -13.63 23.73
N PRO A 169 -15.45 -14.58 22.79
CA PRO A 169 -14.36 -14.52 21.81
C PRO A 169 -14.58 -13.37 20.83
N VAL A 170 -13.50 -12.66 20.55
CA VAL A 170 -13.43 -11.60 19.54
C VAL A 170 -12.48 -12.05 18.45
N TYR A 171 -13.00 -12.16 17.24
CA TYR A 171 -12.25 -12.57 16.07
C TYR A 171 -11.93 -11.37 15.17
N GLU A 172 -10.75 -11.39 14.56
CA GLU A 172 -10.40 -10.56 13.42
C GLU A 172 -10.78 -11.31 12.14
N VAL A 173 -11.71 -10.75 11.36
CA VAL A 173 -12.22 -11.33 10.12
C VAL A 173 -11.53 -10.67 8.94
N HIS A 174 -10.86 -11.45 8.10
CA HIS A 174 -10.20 -10.98 6.88
C HIS A 174 -11.16 -11.14 5.71
N ALA A 175 -11.68 -10.01 5.21
CA ALA A 175 -12.68 -9.99 4.17
C ALA A 175 -12.23 -9.20 2.94
N ALA A 176 -12.51 -9.73 1.75
CA ALA A 176 -12.40 -9.00 0.49
C ALA A 176 -13.75 -8.37 0.14
N MET A 177 -13.73 -7.09 -0.23
CA MET A 177 -14.89 -6.34 -0.71
C MET A 177 -14.80 -6.16 -2.23
N HIS A 178 -15.94 -6.01 -2.90
CA HIS A 178 -15.96 -5.73 -4.34
C HIS A 178 -15.33 -4.36 -4.63
N LEU A 179 -14.45 -4.29 -5.63
CA LEU A 179 -13.74 -3.07 -6.06
C LEU A 179 -12.89 -2.41 -4.96
N ARG A 180 -12.42 -3.21 -4.00
CA ARG A 180 -11.45 -2.78 -3.00
C ARG A 180 -10.13 -3.51 -3.18
N ARG A 181 -9.03 -2.76 -3.07
CA ARG A 181 -7.69 -3.31 -3.26
C ARG A 181 -7.24 -4.15 -2.07
N ASP A 182 -7.44 -3.62 -0.86
CA ASP A 182 -6.98 -4.23 0.38
C ASP A 182 -8.00 -5.18 1.00
N VAL A 183 -7.48 -6.22 1.64
CA VAL A 183 -8.26 -7.10 2.52
C VAL A 183 -8.57 -6.32 3.79
N VAL A 184 -9.84 -6.24 4.14
CA VAL A 184 -10.34 -5.52 5.31
C VAL A 184 -10.33 -6.44 6.53
N LYS A 185 -9.95 -5.92 7.69
CA LYS A 185 -9.79 -6.68 8.93
C LYS A 185 -10.88 -6.36 9.96
N ILE A 186 -12.08 -6.89 9.77
CA ILE A 186 -13.27 -6.49 10.51
C ILE A 186 -13.33 -7.22 11.86
N PRO A 187 -13.52 -6.54 13.00
CA PRO A 187 -13.75 -7.22 14.27
C PRO A 187 -15.12 -7.91 14.27
N SER A 188 -15.21 -9.12 14.82
CA SER A 188 -16.46 -9.87 14.89
C SER A 188 -17.53 -9.19 15.77
N THR A 189 -17.13 -8.27 16.66
CA THR A 189 -18.03 -7.47 17.51
C THR A 189 -18.68 -6.30 16.77
N LEU A 190 -18.44 -6.14 15.46
CA LEU A 190 -19.11 -5.12 14.66
C LEU A 190 -20.63 -5.35 14.70
N GLU A 191 -21.39 -4.33 15.09
CA GLU A 191 -22.85 -4.37 15.24
C GLU A 191 -23.57 -4.30 13.88
N VAL A 192 -23.46 -5.38 13.12
CA VAL A 192 -24.16 -5.60 11.86
C VAL A 192 -24.78 -7.00 11.84
N ASP A 193 -25.91 -7.11 11.16
CA ASP A 193 -26.53 -8.40 10.86
C ASP A 193 -26.14 -8.84 9.46
N VAL A 194 -25.83 -10.12 9.31
CA VAL A 194 -25.35 -10.71 8.08
C VAL A 194 -26.18 -11.92 7.67
N GLU A 195 -26.25 -12.15 6.37
CA GLU A 195 -26.79 -13.37 5.79
C GLU A 195 -25.72 -14.03 4.94
N ASP A 196 -25.49 -15.34 5.14
CA ASP A 196 -24.63 -16.13 4.25
C ASP A 196 -25.36 -16.39 2.94
N VAL A 197 -24.80 -15.83 1.87
CA VAL A 197 -25.31 -15.91 0.51
C VAL A 197 -24.30 -16.61 -0.43
N THR A 198 -23.42 -17.43 0.14
CA THR A 198 -22.32 -18.09 -0.61
C THR A 198 -22.83 -18.90 -1.79
N GLU A 199 -23.94 -19.62 -1.62
CA GLU A 199 -24.49 -20.50 -2.66
C GLU A 199 -25.21 -19.71 -3.76
N GLU A 200 -25.90 -18.62 -3.39
CA GLU A 200 -26.61 -17.75 -4.33
C GLU A 200 -25.65 -16.83 -5.11
N SER A 201 -24.50 -16.51 -4.51
CA SER A 201 -23.55 -15.51 -5.00
C SER A 201 -22.33 -16.10 -5.70
N GLN A 202 -22.36 -17.37 -6.11
CA GLN A 202 -21.23 -18.02 -6.79
C GLN A 202 -20.83 -17.33 -8.12
N HIS A 203 -21.75 -16.59 -8.74
CA HIS A 203 -21.51 -15.81 -9.96
C HIS A 203 -20.77 -14.49 -9.71
N ILE A 204 -20.70 -14.04 -8.46
CA ILE A 204 -20.11 -12.76 -8.08
C ILE A 204 -18.59 -12.90 -8.02
N ARG A 205 -17.91 -12.21 -8.94
CA ARG A 205 -16.46 -12.10 -8.93
C ARG A 205 -16.05 -10.88 -8.12
N PHE A 206 -15.34 -11.12 -7.02
CA PHE A 206 -14.70 -10.06 -6.24
C PHE A 206 -13.52 -9.52 -7.04
N ALA A 207 -13.80 -8.49 -7.86
CA ALA A 207 -12.80 -7.82 -8.66
C ALA A 207 -11.92 -6.96 -7.74
N ARG A 208 -10.61 -7.22 -7.78
CA ARG A 208 -9.59 -6.38 -7.14
C ARG A 208 -9.14 -5.30 -8.13
N PRO A 209 -9.29 -4.01 -7.82
CA PRO A 209 -8.69 -2.93 -8.60
C PRO A 209 -7.18 -3.10 -8.71
N LEU A 210 -6.63 -2.83 -9.88
CA LEU A 210 -5.19 -2.83 -10.12
C LEU A 210 -4.73 -1.40 -10.41
N LEU A 211 -3.61 -0.99 -9.81
CA LEU A 211 -2.92 0.23 -10.21
C LEU A 211 -2.23 0.03 -11.56
N LEU A 212 -2.06 1.10 -12.33
CA LEU A 212 -1.32 1.05 -13.59
C LEU A 212 0.11 0.53 -13.41
N SER A 213 0.75 0.89 -12.29
CA SER A 213 2.08 0.37 -11.91
C SER A 213 2.11 -1.13 -11.62
N GLU A 214 1.00 -1.70 -11.11
CA GLU A 214 0.86 -3.17 -10.94
C GLU A 214 0.67 -3.84 -12.30
N VAL A 215 -0.19 -3.28 -13.15
CA VAL A 215 -0.44 -3.80 -14.51
C VAL A 215 0.84 -3.79 -15.36
N LEU A 216 1.67 -2.76 -15.21
CA LEU A 216 2.97 -2.65 -15.87
C LEU A 216 3.94 -3.79 -15.49
N GLY A 217 3.77 -4.37 -14.29
CA GLY A 217 4.52 -5.54 -13.84
C GLY A 217 3.98 -6.88 -14.33
N MET A 218 2.79 -6.91 -14.94
CA MET A 218 2.07 -8.13 -15.32
C MET A 218 2.23 -8.43 -16.82
N GLU A 219 3.46 -8.70 -17.28
CA GLU A 219 3.73 -8.96 -18.71
C GLU A 219 2.90 -10.12 -19.28
N ASP A 220 2.70 -11.20 -18.51
CA ASP A 220 1.95 -12.38 -18.94
C ASP A 220 0.44 -12.15 -19.07
N ALA A 221 -0.07 -11.03 -18.54
CA ALA A 221 -1.50 -10.71 -18.57
C ALA A 221 -1.92 -9.88 -19.79
N LEU A 222 -0.96 -9.41 -20.60
CA LEU A 222 -1.22 -8.56 -21.76
C LEU A 222 -1.23 -9.39 -23.07
N PRO A 223 -2.08 -9.05 -24.06
CA PRO A 223 -3.00 -7.92 -24.09
C PRO A 223 -4.25 -8.14 -23.23
N ALA A 224 -4.75 -7.07 -22.61
CA ALA A 224 -5.92 -7.12 -21.72
C ALA A 224 -6.90 -5.98 -22.01
N GLN A 225 -8.17 -6.18 -21.63
CA GLN A 225 -9.15 -5.10 -21.55
C GLN A 225 -9.29 -4.67 -20.09
N ALA A 226 -9.29 -3.37 -19.85
CA ALA A 226 -9.39 -2.79 -18.52
C ALA A 226 -10.42 -1.65 -18.49
N GLU A 227 -11.14 -1.55 -17.37
CA GLU A 227 -12.02 -0.42 -17.08
C GLU A 227 -11.34 0.56 -16.14
N ILE A 228 -11.44 1.85 -16.43
CA ILE A 228 -10.96 2.90 -15.53
C ILE A 228 -11.94 3.02 -14.36
N LEU A 229 -11.51 2.60 -13.17
CA LEU A 229 -12.31 2.74 -11.95
C LEU A 229 -12.22 4.14 -11.36
N GLU A 230 -11.04 4.77 -11.48
CA GLU A 230 -10.77 6.12 -11.02
C GLU A 230 -9.89 6.84 -12.05
N GLY A 231 -10.31 8.03 -12.47
CA GLY A 231 -9.54 8.86 -13.39
C GLY A 231 -8.37 9.56 -12.67
N PRO A 232 -7.44 10.17 -13.41
CA PRO A 232 -6.33 10.90 -12.82
C PRO A 232 -6.84 12.09 -11.98
N ALA A 233 -6.44 12.13 -10.71
CA ALA A 233 -6.75 13.23 -9.81
C ALA A 233 -5.79 14.42 -10.03
N GLY A 234 -6.36 15.62 -10.19
CA GLY A 234 -5.58 16.86 -10.31
C GLY A 234 -5.38 17.36 -11.75
N PRO A 235 -4.53 18.39 -11.94
CA PRO A 235 -4.25 18.93 -13.27
C PRO A 235 -3.56 17.88 -14.15
N ALA A 236 -3.90 17.87 -15.43
CA ALA A 236 -3.34 16.91 -16.39
C ALA A 236 -1.81 16.94 -16.39
N VAL A 237 -1.18 15.81 -16.06
CA VAL A 237 0.29 15.64 -16.01
C VAL A 237 0.91 15.90 -17.40
N PHE A 238 0.18 15.56 -18.46
CA PHE A 238 0.59 15.79 -19.84
C PHE A 238 -0.43 16.62 -20.59
N LYS A 239 0.07 17.51 -21.45
CA LYS A 239 -0.74 18.13 -22.48
C LYS A 239 -0.91 17.13 -23.63
N SER A 240 -1.96 16.30 -23.56
CA SER A 240 -2.31 15.35 -24.64
C SER A 240 -3.80 15.37 -24.96
N ALA A 241 -4.16 14.87 -26.14
CA ALA A 241 -5.56 14.75 -26.56
C ALA A 241 -6.31 13.62 -25.83
N TRP A 242 -5.58 12.59 -25.35
CA TRP A 242 -6.15 11.40 -24.75
C TRP A 242 -6.29 11.47 -23.23
N VAL A 243 -5.44 12.23 -22.50
CA VAL A 243 -5.51 12.33 -21.03
C VAL A 243 -6.88 12.79 -20.53
N PRO A 244 -7.54 13.81 -21.13
CA PRO A 244 -8.88 14.23 -20.69
C PRO A 244 -9.96 13.16 -20.85
N ARG A 245 -9.74 12.16 -21.73
CA ARG A 245 -10.66 11.05 -21.99
C ARG A 245 -10.51 9.89 -20.99
N LEU A 246 -9.50 9.92 -20.12
CA LEU A 246 -9.32 8.93 -19.06
C LEU A 246 -10.30 9.17 -17.91
N GLN A 247 -11.57 8.85 -18.14
CA GLN A 247 -12.66 9.02 -17.19
C GLN A 247 -13.11 7.68 -16.62
N ARG A 248 -13.70 7.72 -15.42
CA ARG A 248 -14.30 6.54 -14.80
C ARG A 248 -15.32 5.89 -15.74
N GLY A 249 -15.26 4.55 -15.86
CA GLY A 249 -16.10 3.74 -16.73
C GLY A 249 -15.57 3.59 -18.16
N GLN A 250 -14.53 4.35 -18.55
CA GLN A 250 -13.94 4.20 -19.88
C GLN A 250 -13.22 2.85 -20.00
N GLN A 251 -13.39 2.19 -21.14
CA GLN A 251 -12.76 0.91 -21.45
C GLN A 251 -11.51 1.11 -22.31
N LEU A 252 -10.39 0.60 -21.81
CA LEU A 252 -9.09 0.62 -22.47
C LEU A 252 -8.71 -0.77 -22.93
N ARG A 253 -8.07 -0.86 -24.09
CA ARG A 253 -7.34 -2.04 -24.54
C ARG A 253 -5.86 -1.80 -24.25
N LEU A 254 -5.29 -2.63 -23.41
CA LEU A 254 -3.88 -2.61 -23.05
C LEU A 254 -3.16 -3.61 -23.96
N HIS A 255 -2.24 -3.10 -24.77
CA HIS A 255 -1.56 -3.88 -25.81
C HIS A 255 -0.26 -4.50 -25.32
N GLY A 256 0.49 -3.78 -24.48
CA GLY A 256 1.84 -4.21 -24.07
C GLY A 256 2.64 -3.09 -23.41
N HIS A 257 3.96 -3.26 -23.44
CA HIS A 257 4.92 -2.33 -22.85
C HIS A 257 5.78 -1.65 -23.91
N SER A 258 5.92 -0.33 -23.80
CA SER A 258 6.90 0.45 -24.55
C SER A 258 8.15 0.62 -23.70
N ARG A 259 9.23 -0.05 -24.10
CA ARG A 259 10.57 0.09 -23.50
C ARG A 259 11.40 1.18 -24.17
N ALA A 260 10.75 2.09 -24.91
CA ALA A 260 11.42 3.26 -25.47
C ALA A 260 11.93 4.14 -24.33
N TRP A 261 13.22 4.48 -24.38
CA TRP A 261 13.78 5.45 -23.44
C TRP A 261 13.26 6.85 -23.77
N ARG A 262 13.22 7.72 -22.75
CA ARG A 262 12.76 9.10 -22.85
C ARG A 262 13.74 10.05 -22.17
N VAL A 263 13.61 11.34 -22.45
CA VAL A 263 14.42 12.39 -21.81
C VAL A 263 13.50 13.43 -21.22
N LEU A 264 13.68 13.70 -19.93
CA LEU A 264 13.06 14.85 -19.28
C LEU A 264 13.85 16.11 -19.68
N ALA A 265 13.13 17.11 -20.17
CA ALA A 265 13.71 18.38 -20.56
C ALA A 265 12.94 19.56 -19.95
N SER A 266 13.64 20.62 -19.61
CA SER A 266 13.09 21.85 -19.03
C SER A 266 13.40 23.04 -19.92
N ALA A 267 12.47 23.99 -20.04
CA ALA A 267 12.72 25.25 -20.74
C ALA A 267 13.21 26.31 -19.73
N PRO A 268 14.45 26.84 -19.88
CA PRO A 268 15.01 27.81 -18.95
C PRO A 268 14.12 29.03 -18.75
N GLY A 269 13.99 29.48 -17.50
CA GLY A 269 13.15 30.64 -17.15
C GLY A 269 11.64 30.38 -17.26
N SER A 270 11.20 29.12 -17.38
CA SER A 270 9.80 28.74 -17.41
C SER A 270 9.52 27.52 -16.52
N SER A 271 8.27 27.37 -16.08
CA SER A 271 7.78 26.16 -15.39
C SER A 271 7.38 25.04 -16.36
N ARG A 272 7.82 25.10 -17.63
CA ARG A 272 7.45 24.11 -18.65
C ARG A 272 8.45 22.97 -18.69
N HIS A 273 7.92 21.75 -18.67
CA HIS A 273 8.69 20.52 -18.80
C HIS A 273 8.19 19.73 -20.00
N PHE A 274 9.09 18.99 -20.61
CA PHE A 274 8.86 18.21 -21.81
C PHE A 274 9.42 16.81 -21.60
N LEU A 275 8.72 15.81 -22.14
CA LEU A 275 9.16 14.43 -22.15
C LEU A 275 9.40 14.02 -23.59
N LEU A 276 10.66 13.88 -23.97
CA LEU A 276 11.08 13.56 -25.33
C LEU A 276 11.16 12.04 -25.50
N SER A 277 10.51 11.49 -26.51
CA SER A 277 10.71 10.09 -26.90
C SER A 277 12.10 9.90 -27.49
N GLY A 278 12.74 8.76 -27.24
CA GLY A 278 13.98 8.37 -27.91
C GLY A 278 13.84 8.22 -29.43
N ALA A 279 12.61 8.11 -29.93
CA ALA A 279 12.30 8.13 -31.36
C ALA A 279 12.20 9.55 -31.96
N TYR A 280 12.32 10.61 -31.15
CA TYR A 280 12.23 11.99 -31.62
C TYR A 280 13.33 12.32 -32.63
N GLN A 281 12.93 12.79 -33.82
CA GLN A 281 13.80 13.00 -34.98
C GLN A 281 14.21 14.46 -35.20
N GLY A 282 13.79 15.37 -34.32
CA GLY A 282 14.25 16.76 -34.35
C GLY A 282 15.77 16.86 -34.13
N ARG A 283 16.36 17.94 -34.65
CA ARG A 283 17.82 18.14 -34.61
C ARG A 283 18.20 19.16 -33.56
N PHE A 284 19.23 18.83 -32.79
CA PHE A 284 19.71 19.64 -31.68
C PHE A 284 21.06 20.27 -32.03
N ARG A 285 21.28 21.48 -31.51
CA ARG A 285 22.61 22.10 -31.40
C ARG A 285 22.92 22.30 -29.93
N LEU A 286 24.12 21.91 -29.50
CA LEU A 286 24.60 22.16 -28.14
C LEU A 286 24.72 23.67 -27.91
N ARG A 287 24.33 24.11 -26.72
CA ARG A 287 24.52 25.49 -26.29
C ARG A 287 25.76 25.55 -25.41
N PRO A 288 26.60 26.58 -25.57
CA PRO A 288 27.63 26.91 -24.61
C PRO A 288 27.09 26.91 -23.18
N ARG A 289 27.73 26.15 -22.28
CA ARG A 289 27.47 26.29 -20.85
C ARG A 289 27.94 27.65 -20.37
N GLN A 290 27.16 28.27 -19.50
CA GLN A 290 27.52 29.51 -18.81
C GLN A 290 27.83 29.18 -17.35
N PHE A 291 28.95 29.69 -16.85
CA PHE A 291 29.39 29.53 -15.47
C PHE A 291 29.53 30.92 -14.84
N MET A 292 28.99 31.10 -13.65
CA MET A 292 28.98 32.38 -12.91
C MET A 292 30.10 32.50 -11.87
N GLY A 293 31.07 31.59 -11.91
CA GLY A 293 32.22 31.61 -11.01
C GLY A 293 33.15 30.43 -11.22
N VAL A 294 34.31 30.49 -10.58
CA VAL A 294 35.35 29.46 -10.67
C VAL A 294 34.90 28.16 -10.01
N GLN A 295 34.11 28.22 -8.94
CA GLN A 295 33.52 27.02 -8.32
C GLN A 295 32.61 26.24 -9.29
N GLU A 296 31.74 26.93 -10.04
CA GLU A 296 30.88 26.28 -11.04
C GLU A 296 31.70 25.71 -12.20
N LEU A 297 32.73 26.44 -12.63
CA LEU A 297 33.66 26.01 -13.67
C LEU A 297 34.39 24.71 -13.25
N ALA A 298 34.83 24.63 -12.00
CA ALA A 298 35.44 23.43 -11.42
C ALA A 298 34.45 22.26 -11.37
N ALA A 299 33.20 22.50 -10.97
CA ALA A 299 32.15 21.48 -10.97
C ALA A 299 31.75 21.01 -12.39
N GLY A 300 31.96 21.87 -13.39
CA GLY A 300 31.69 21.58 -14.80
C GLY A 300 32.73 20.67 -15.48
N LEU A 301 33.87 20.42 -14.84
CA LEU A 301 34.93 19.53 -15.35
C LEU A 301 34.53 18.06 -15.25
N GLN A 302 34.54 17.38 -16.40
CA GLN A 302 34.31 15.94 -16.49
C GLN A 302 35.63 15.21 -16.75
N PRO A 303 35.88 14.04 -16.12
CA PRO A 303 37.08 13.26 -16.37
C PRO A 303 37.24 12.93 -17.87
N GLY A 304 38.36 13.34 -18.47
CA GLY A 304 38.66 13.07 -19.88
C GLY A 304 38.08 14.05 -20.90
N GLN A 305 37.28 15.05 -20.47
CA GLN A 305 36.79 16.11 -21.35
C GLN A 305 37.64 17.37 -21.22
N ARG A 306 38.13 17.93 -22.34
CA ARG A 306 38.77 19.25 -22.35
C ARG A 306 37.70 20.32 -22.40
N LEU A 307 37.64 21.16 -21.37
CA LEU A 307 36.76 22.31 -21.28
C LEU A 307 37.55 23.56 -21.64
N ARG A 308 37.11 24.32 -22.65
CA ARG A 308 37.64 25.63 -22.97
C ARG A 308 36.56 26.67 -22.72
N VAL A 309 36.90 27.74 -22.01
CA VAL A 309 35.98 28.82 -21.70
C VAL A 309 36.59 30.16 -22.05
N VAL A 310 35.72 31.11 -22.39
CA VAL A 310 36.07 32.51 -22.60
C VAL A 310 35.49 33.32 -21.45
N VAL A 311 36.32 34.20 -20.89
CA VAL A 311 35.90 35.15 -19.87
C VAL A 311 35.03 36.23 -20.52
N THR A 312 33.79 36.37 -20.03
CA THR A 312 32.81 37.35 -20.54
C THR A 312 32.56 38.50 -19.57
N GLN A 313 33.19 38.48 -18.39
CA GLN A 313 33.16 39.55 -17.41
C GLN A 313 34.52 39.66 -16.73
N ASP A 314 35.06 40.88 -16.63
CA ASP A 314 36.32 41.13 -15.93
C ASP A 314 36.24 40.63 -14.48
N CYS A 315 37.25 39.89 -14.06
CA CYS A 315 37.34 39.36 -12.70
C CYS A 315 38.49 40.07 -11.96
N GLU A 316 38.14 41.05 -11.13
CA GLU A 316 39.09 41.67 -10.20
C GLU A 316 39.11 40.85 -8.91
N GLY A 317 40.20 40.11 -8.69
CA GLY A 317 40.37 39.32 -7.48
C GLY A 317 40.53 40.17 -6.21
N ARG A 318 40.19 39.61 -5.06
CA ARG A 318 40.43 40.26 -3.76
C ARG A 318 41.86 39.98 -3.30
N GLY A 319 42.80 40.85 -3.68
CA GLY A 319 44.19 40.85 -3.20
C GLY A 319 45.24 40.52 -4.27
N ASP A 320 46.50 40.74 -3.93
CA ASP A 320 47.65 40.66 -4.85
C ASP A 320 47.98 39.23 -5.36
N GLU A 321 47.34 38.20 -4.79
CA GLU A 321 47.58 36.78 -5.13
C GLU A 321 46.61 36.20 -6.17
N VAL A 322 45.64 36.98 -6.65
CA VAL A 322 44.66 36.52 -7.64
C VAL A 322 45.01 37.08 -9.02
N PRO A 323 45.27 36.23 -10.03
CA PRO A 323 45.59 36.73 -11.35
C PRO A 323 44.38 37.46 -11.95
N PRO A 324 44.55 38.67 -12.51
CA PRO A 324 43.46 39.38 -13.16
C PRO A 324 43.02 38.63 -14.42
N LEU A 325 41.71 38.51 -14.61
CA LEU A 325 41.11 37.94 -15.82
C LEU A 325 40.33 39.04 -16.54
N GLY A 326 40.67 39.27 -17.80
CA GLY A 326 40.00 40.24 -18.66
C GLY A 326 38.93 39.59 -19.53
N VAL A 327 37.92 40.35 -19.94
CA VAL A 327 36.99 39.93 -21.00
C VAL A 327 37.77 39.55 -22.26
N GLY A 328 37.53 38.35 -22.78
CA GLY A 328 38.24 37.79 -23.94
C GLY A 328 39.26 36.71 -23.57
N ASP A 329 39.73 36.66 -22.32
CA ASP A 329 40.70 35.66 -21.87
C ASP A 329 40.18 34.23 -22.09
N ARG A 330 41.02 33.38 -22.71
CA ARG A 330 40.71 31.97 -23.00
C ARG A 330 41.35 31.07 -21.95
N LEU A 331 40.54 30.32 -21.23
CA LEU A 331 40.97 29.45 -20.14
C LEU A 331 40.62 27.99 -20.43
N GLU A 332 41.56 27.09 -20.11
CA GLU A 332 41.38 25.65 -20.12
C GLU A 332 41.58 25.11 -18.69
N PRO A 333 40.50 24.83 -17.94
CA PRO A 333 40.62 24.32 -16.58
C PRO A 333 41.07 22.85 -16.59
N ARG A 334 42.05 22.52 -15.74
CA ARG A 334 42.72 21.21 -15.73
C ARG A 334 42.39 20.35 -14.51
N GLY A 335 42.01 20.97 -13.40
CA GLY A 335 41.63 20.26 -12.18
C GLY A 335 41.82 21.10 -10.91
N LEU A 336 41.41 20.54 -9.78
CA LEU A 336 41.57 21.16 -8.47
C LEU A 336 42.94 20.83 -7.89
N GLN A 337 43.59 21.83 -7.28
CA GLN A 337 44.86 21.69 -6.57
C GLN A 337 44.74 22.26 -5.15
N GLY A 338 45.31 21.56 -4.16
CA GLY A 338 45.25 21.93 -2.74
C GLY A 338 44.35 21.03 -1.92
N ASN A 339 44.21 21.32 -0.62
CA ASN A 339 43.39 20.52 0.30
C ASN A 339 42.62 21.44 1.26
N GLY A 340 41.30 21.25 1.36
CA GLY A 340 40.43 22.05 2.24
C GLY A 340 40.24 23.50 1.75
N PRO A 341 40.27 24.52 2.64
CA PRO A 341 39.94 25.91 2.30
C PRO A 341 40.96 26.60 1.37
N SER A 342 42.11 25.97 1.10
CA SER A 342 43.12 26.45 0.14
C SER A 342 42.99 25.84 -1.25
N THR A 343 41.90 25.10 -1.52
CA THR A 343 41.66 24.49 -2.83
C THR A 343 41.51 25.58 -3.90
N ARG A 344 42.32 25.51 -4.96
CA ARG A 344 42.28 26.40 -6.12
C ARG A 344 42.05 25.59 -7.41
N LEU A 345 41.47 26.22 -8.41
CA LEU A 345 41.32 25.64 -9.75
C LEU A 345 42.57 25.96 -10.58
N LEU A 346 43.25 24.91 -11.06
CA LEU A 346 44.34 25.05 -12.01
C LEU A 346 43.74 25.27 -13.41
N CYS A 347 44.06 26.41 -14.01
CA CYS A 347 43.66 26.79 -15.36
C CYS A 347 44.88 27.09 -16.21
N HIS A 348 44.82 26.74 -17.48
CA HIS A 348 45.81 27.15 -18.47
C HIS A 348 45.22 28.28 -19.32
N ARG A 349 45.87 29.45 -19.32
CA ARG A 349 45.44 30.59 -20.14
C ARG A 349 46.15 30.56 -21.49
N HIS A 350 45.38 30.56 -22.57
CA HIS A 350 45.89 30.65 -23.94
C HIS A 350 46.09 32.12 -24.33
N GLY A 351 47.23 32.44 -24.96
CA GLY A 351 47.51 33.79 -25.51
C GLY A 351 46.70 34.06 -26.78
N GLU A 352 46.52 35.34 -27.13
CA GLU A 352 45.61 35.77 -28.20
C GLU A 352 46.15 35.64 -29.64
N GLU A 353 47.39 35.19 -29.86
CA GLU A 353 47.97 35.18 -31.22
C GLU A 353 48.64 33.85 -31.57
N GLU A 354 48.35 33.34 -32.79
CA GLU A 354 48.95 32.15 -33.41
C GLU A 354 50.43 32.40 -33.82
N GLU A 355 51.19 33.15 -33.04
CA GLU A 355 52.62 33.36 -33.26
C GLU A 355 53.41 32.66 -32.14
N GLU A 356 54.03 31.56 -32.54
CA GLU A 356 55.16 30.87 -31.91
C GLU A 356 55.03 30.56 -30.41
N GLU A 357 54.61 29.32 -30.09
CA GLU A 357 54.98 28.57 -28.87
C GLU A 357 55.15 29.37 -27.56
N GLU A 358 54.33 30.39 -27.28
CA GLU A 358 54.28 30.95 -25.93
C GLU A 358 53.59 29.90 -25.05
N GLU A 359 54.38 29.25 -24.19
CA GLU A 359 53.91 28.37 -23.12
C GLU A 359 52.77 29.06 -22.37
N GLY A 360 51.53 28.69 -22.68
CA GLY A 360 50.36 29.30 -22.07
C GLY A 360 50.48 29.30 -20.54
N LYS A 361 50.11 30.41 -19.90
CA LYS A 361 50.39 30.62 -18.49
C LYS A 361 49.47 29.76 -17.63
N GLU A 362 50.04 28.95 -16.74
CA GLU A 362 49.27 28.29 -15.69
C GLU A 362 48.85 29.29 -14.61
N LEU A 363 47.57 29.26 -14.26
CA LEU A 363 46.92 30.14 -13.29
C LEU A 363 46.22 29.30 -12.22
N LEU A 364 46.32 29.75 -10.97
CA LEU A 364 45.59 29.16 -9.84
C LEU A 364 44.48 30.12 -9.41
N LEU A 365 43.25 29.78 -9.76
CA LEU A 365 42.07 30.59 -9.47
C LEU A 365 41.42 30.15 -8.14
N PRO A 366 41.19 31.08 -7.20
CA PRO A 366 40.38 30.81 -6.01
C PRO A 366 38.96 30.39 -6.40
N LEU A 367 38.36 29.41 -5.68
CA LEU A 367 37.01 28.92 -6.00
C LEU A 367 35.92 29.97 -5.75
N ASP A 368 36.16 30.89 -4.81
CA ASP A 368 35.29 32.02 -4.46
C ASP A 368 35.41 33.21 -5.43
N LEU A 369 36.30 33.12 -6.43
CA LEU A 369 36.39 34.12 -7.49
C LEU A 369 35.11 34.11 -8.33
N GLY A 370 34.32 35.18 -8.19
CA GLY A 370 33.19 35.46 -9.06
C GLY A 370 33.66 35.87 -10.45
N GLY A 371 32.87 35.52 -11.46
CA GLY A 371 33.18 35.83 -12.85
C GLY A 371 32.09 35.33 -13.78
N SER A 372 32.22 35.61 -15.07
CA SER A 372 31.32 35.02 -16.07
C SER A 372 32.16 34.34 -17.13
N PHE A 373 31.93 33.03 -17.29
CA PHE A 373 32.69 32.19 -18.22
C PHE A 373 31.70 31.49 -19.14
N VAL A 374 31.98 31.52 -20.44
CA VAL A 374 31.17 30.83 -21.45
C VAL A 374 32.00 29.76 -22.13
N GLU A 375 31.49 28.54 -22.19
CA GLU A 375 32.13 27.44 -22.89
C GLU A 375 32.30 27.72 -24.38
N GLU A 376 33.51 27.53 -24.89
CA GLU A 376 33.80 27.63 -26.31
C GLU A 376 33.36 26.33 -27.01
N THR A 377 32.13 26.34 -27.54
CA THR A 377 31.61 25.18 -28.29
C THR A 377 32.22 25.15 -29.68
N CYS A 378 33.04 24.13 -29.96
CA CYS A 378 33.74 23.96 -31.24
C CYS A 378 32.84 23.54 -32.41
N ASP A 379 31.53 23.30 -32.21
CA ASP A 379 30.74 22.61 -33.22
C ASP A 379 29.40 23.27 -33.57
N ASN A 380 29.31 23.76 -34.81
CA ASN A 380 28.05 24.16 -35.45
C ASN A 380 27.24 22.93 -35.94
N LYS A 381 27.70 21.71 -35.67
CA LYS A 381 27.01 20.47 -36.03
C LYS A 381 25.63 20.35 -35.40
N LYS A 382 24.80 19.57 -36.09
CA LYS A 382 23.44 19.22 -35.70
C LYS A 382 23.45 17.75 -35.30
N TYR A 383 22.91 17.45 -34.12
CA TYR A 383 22.91 16.11 -33.54
C TYR A 383 21.50 15.55 -33.49
N GLY A 384 21.37 14.22 -33.63
CA GLY A 384 20.17 13.53 -33.17
C GLY A 384 20.13 13.43 -31.65
N LEU A 385 18.96 13.16 -31.05
CA LEU A 385 18.84 13.05 -29.58
C LEU A 385 19.75 11.95 -29.01
N ALA A 386 19.73 10.74 -29.61
CA ALA A 386 20.56 9.62 -29.16
C ALA A 386 22.06 9.93 -29.23
N GLU A 387 22.52 10.45 -30.37
CA GLU A 387 23.91 10.85 -30.60
C GLU A 387 24.37 11.91 -29.59
N LEU A 388 23.49 12.86 -29.23
CA LEU A 388 23.83 13.91 -28.28
C LEU A 388 24.06 13.34 -26.87
N LEU A 389 23.22 12.39 -26.43
CA LEU A 389 23.35 11.77 -25.11
C LEU A 389 24.57 10.85 -24.97
N GLU A 390 25.10 10.32 -26.08
CA GLU A 390 26.35 9.56 -26.07
C GLU A 390 27.58 10.46 -25.95
N ARG A 391 27.48 11.71 -26.42
CA ARG A 391 28.60 12.66 -26.47
C ARG A 391 28.66 13.56 -25.24
N GLN A 392 27.51 13.93 -24.69
CA GLN A 392 27.40 14.92 -23.62
C GLN A 392 26.69 14.32 -22.41
N ALA A 393 27.31 14.46 -21.24
CA ALA A 393 26.68 14.09 -19.98
C ALA A 393 25.50 15.02 -19.67
N LEU A 394 24.42 14.44 -19.13
CA LEU A 394 23.28 15.18 -18.59
C LEU A 394 23.61 15.75 -17.20
N PRO A 395 23.08 16.93 -16.81
CA PRO A 395 22.23 17.79 -17.62
C PRO A 395 23.03 18.61 -18.66
N CYS A 396 22.42 18.93 -19.80
CA CYS A 396 23.05 19.74 -20.83
C CYS A 396 22.08 20.70 -21.53
N GLU A 397 22.59 21.87 -21.94
CA GLU A 397 21.79 22.85 -22.67
C GLU A 397 21.89 22.65 -24.18
N VAL A 398 20.72 22.69 -24.83
CA VAL A 398 20.56 22.47 -26.26
C VAL A 398 19.57 23.47 -26.84
N ARG A 399 19.58 23.60 -28.15
CA ARG A 399 18.54 24.28 -28.93
C ARG A 399 18.06 23.35 -30.03
N VAL A 400 16.75 23.23 -30.20
CA VAL A 400 16.18 22.55 -31.37
C VAL A 400 16.33 23.46 -32.58
N VAL A 401 17.04 22.98 -33.60
CA VAL A 401 17.34 23.71 -34.83
C VAL A 401 16.59 23.19 -36.05
N ALA A 402 16.01 21.98 -35.96
CA ALA A 402 15.06 21.48 -36.94
C ALA A 402 13.95 20.69 -36.22
N PRO A 403 12.67 20.91 -36.58
CA PRO A 403 11.55 20.17 -36.01
C PRO A 403 11.64 18.69 -36.33
N ASP A 404 10.93 17.89 -35.53
CA ASP A 404 10.62 16.52 -35.89
C ASP A 404 9.58 16.47 -37.03
N PRO A 405 9.88 15.82 -38.17
CA PRO A 405 8.95 15.69 -39.28
C PRO A 405 7.70 14.85 -38.95
N GLY A 406 7.76 14.00 -37.92
CA GLY A 406 6.63 13.20 -37.45
C GLY A 406 5.61 13.97 -36.61
N LEU A 407 5.90 15.22 -36.24
CA LEU A 407 5.00 16.06 -35.45
C LEU A 407 4.37 17.16 -36.31
N GLU A 408 3.04 17.27 -36.28
CA GLU A 408 2.34 18.37 -36.98
C GLU A 408 2.76 19.75 -36.45
N ARG A 409 3.03 19.84 -35.15
CA ARG A 409 3.48 21.08 -34.46
C ARG A 409 4.50 20.75 -33.40
N ASP A 410 5.77 20.92 -33.74
CA ASP A 410 6.87 20.76 -32.78
C ASP A 410 7.01 22.01 -31.88
N ALA A 411 6.59 21.87 -30.63
CA ALA A 411 6.65 22.94 -29.64
C ALA A 411 8.07 23.32 -29.23
N LEU A 412 9.06 22.46 -29.46
CA LEU A 412 10.43 22.65 -28.99
C LEU A 412 11.21 23.63 -29.86
N VAL A 413 10.84 23.77 -31.14
CA VAL A 413 11.50 24.69 -32.08
C VAL A 413 11.32 26.16 -31.68
N ALA A 414 10.18 26.49 -31.06
CA ALA A 414 9.90 27.86 -30.61
C ALA A 414 10.72 28.26 -29.38
N LEU A 415 11.37 27.31 -28.70
CA LEU A 415 12.11 27.58 -27.47
C LEU A 415 13.52 28.10 -27.79
N PRO A 416 13.97 29.17 -27.12
CA PRO A 416 15.31 29.70 -27.35
C PRO A 416 16.41 28.76 -26.83
N ALA A 417 16.11 28.00 -25.78
CA ALA A 417 16.96 26.99 -25.17
C ALA A 417 16.10 25.91 -24.51
N LEU A 418 16.68 24.72 -24.38
CA LEU A 418 16.09 23.56 -23.73
C LEU A 418 17.21 22.88 -22.93
N ARG A 419 16.98 22.59 -21.66
CA ARG A 419 17.90 21.86 -20.81
C ARG A 419 17.44 20.42 -20.73
N LEU A 420 18.26 19.49 -21.20
CA LEU A 420 18.02 18.06 -21.01
C LEU A 420 18.48 17.69 -19.60
N GLU A 421 17.60 17.15 -18.77
CA GLU A 421 17.85 16.95 -17.34
C GLU A 421 18.23 15.49 -17.04
N ALA A 422 17.40 14.54 -17.46
CA ALA A 422 17.55 13.13 -17.09
C ALA A 422 17.04 12.20 -18.18
N ARG A 423 17.73 11.07 -18.36
CA ARG A 423 17.30 9.96 -19.21
C ARG A 423 16.46 8.98 -18.38
N LEU A 424 15.28 8.64 -18.89
CA LEU A 424 14.33 7.73 -18.27
C LEU A 424 14.25 6.45 -19.12
N ASN A 425 14.50 5.31 -18.50
CA ASN A 425 14.42 3.99 -19.14
C ASN A 425 13.24 3.15 -18.62
N GLN A 426 12.29 3.80 -17.93
CA GLN A 426 11.11 3.12 -17.37
C GLN A 426 10.14 2.72 -18.49
N PRO A 427 9.53 1.52 -18.41
CA PRO A 427 8.54 1.09 -19.39
C PRO A 427 7.26 1.90 -19.24
N PHE A 428 6.60 2.19 -20.35
CA PHE A 428 5.27 2.80 -20.39
C PHE A 428 4.27 1.75 -20.83
N LEU A 429 3.03 1.85 -20.34
CA LEU A 429 1.95 0.98 -20.77
C LEU A 429 1.40 1.49 -22.09
N VAL A 430 1.34 0.64 -23.11
CA VAL A 430 0.77 0.99 -24.42
C VAL A 430 -0.68 0.56 -24.42
N GLY A 431 -1.58 1.50 -24.68
CA GLY A 431 -3.01 1.24 -24.73
C GLY A 431 -3.72 2.05 -25.80
N SER A 432 -4.96 1.71 -26.06
CA SER A 432 -5.86 2.48 -26.91
C SER A 432 -7.26 2.47 -26.30
N PHE A 433 -8.12 3.41 -26.73
CA PHE A 433 -9.53 3.31 -26.41
C PHE A 433 -10.15 2.13 -27.18
N CYS A 434 -11.14 1.46 -26.60
CA CYS A 434 -11.82 0.35 -27.29
C CYS A 434 -12.58 0.82 -28.54
N GLU A 435 -13.01 2.09 -28.56
CA GLU A 435 -13.69 2.75 -29.69
C GLU A 435 -12.75 3.01 -30.87
N GLU A 436 -11.47 3.28 -30.59
CA GLU A 436 -10.45 3.70 -31.56
C GLU A 436 -9.17 2.87 -31.35
N PRO A 437 -9.15 1.59 -31.76
CA PRO A 437 -8.04 0.68 -31.50
C PRO A 437 -6.76 1.03 -32.27
N GLU A 438 -6.88 1.76 -33.37
CA GLU A 438 -5.75 2.19 -34.22
C GLU A 438 -5.00 3.39 -33.63
N GLU A 439 -5.64 4.16 -32.74
CA GLU A 439 -5.03 5.32 -32.06
C GLU A 439 -4.45 4.90 -30.71
N GLY A 440 -3.24 4.33 -30.77
CA GLY A 440 -2.47 3.97 -29.58
C GLY A 440 -1.86 5.19 -28.88
N PHE A 441 -1.80 5.13 -27.55
CA PHE A 441 -1.10 6.07 -26.70
C PHE A 441 -0.31 5.36 -25.59
N GLU A 442 0.65 6.07 -25.03
CA GLU A 442 1.56 5.56 -24.00
C GLU A 442 1.22 6.21 -22.65
N ILE A 443 0.88 5.38 -21.67
CA ILE A 443 0.56 5.79 -20.31
C ILE A 443 1.84 5.62 -19.46
N PRO A 444 2.29 6.67 -18.76
CA PRO A 444 3.43 6.60 -17.85
C PRO A 444 3.15 5.66 -16.66
N PRO A 445 4.22 5.15 -16.01
CA PRO A 445 4.11 4.30 -14.82
C PRO A 445 3.48 4.98 -13.60
#